data_AF-A0A1Y5N9K3-F1
#
_entry.id   AF-A0A1Y5N9K3-F1
#
_cell.length_a   1.000
_cell.length_b   1.000
_cell.length_c   1.000
_cell.angle_alpha   90.00
_cell.angle_beta   90.00
_cell.angle_gamma   90.00
#
_symmetry.space_group_name_H-M   'P 1'
#
loop_
_entity.id
_entity.type
_entity.pdbx_description
1 polymer ?
#
loop_
_entity_poly.entity_id
_entity_poly.type
_entity_poly.pdbx_seq_one_letter_code
_entity_poly.pdbx_strand_id
1 'polypeptide(L)' 'MKLAFEINDELDLTDEIPSLLNNISTLVLALPHLQKATNMNSDVMINAGYFLSGVIDDIAEAVSQYAEKKLAEKKEEEQK' A
#
# COMPACT_ATOMS: atom_id res chain seq x y z
N MET A 1 -12.61 -5.69 0.94
CA MET A 1 -11.88 -6.30 -0.21
C MET A 1 -10.42 -6.25 0.18
N LYS A 2 -9.67 -7.34 0.00
CA LYS A 2 -8.22 -7.38 0.26
C LYS A 2 -7.51 -7.40 -1.08
N LEU A 3 -6.58 -6.48 -1.29
CA LEU A 3 -5.67 -6.49 -2.43
C LEU A 3 -4.43 -7.29 -2.03
N ALA A 4 -3.95 -8.14 -2.94
CA ALA A 4 -2.71 -8.86 -2.76
C ALA A 4 -1.60 -8.12 -3.50
N PHE A 5 -0.54 -7.79 -2.78
CA PHE A 5 0.69 -7.23 -3.34
C PHE A 5 1.78 -8.28 -3.20
N GLU A 6 2.52 -8.51 -4.30
CA GLU A 6 3.64 -9.43 -4.32
C GLU A 6 4.92 -8.61 -4.36
N ILE A 7 5.85 -8.90 -3.45
CA ILE A 7 7.17 -8.28 -3.39
C ILE A 7 8.16 -9.40 -3.72
N ASN A 8 8.78 -9.29 -4.88
CA ASN A 8 9.62 -10.34 -5.43
C ASN A 8 11.06 -10.19 -4.95
N ASP A 9 11.53 -8.95 -4.90
CA ASP A 9 12.91 -8.62 -4.55
C ASP A 9 13.05 -7.25 -3.88
N GLU A 10 14.29 -6.88 -3.57
CA GLU A 10 14.61 -5.62 -2.92
C GLU A 10 14.36 -4.38 -3.81
N LEU A 11 14.32 -4.52 -5.15
CA LEU A 11 14.02 -3.39 -6.04
C LEU A 11 12.55 -2.99 -5.93
N ASP A 12 11.65 -3.95 -5.79
CA ASP A 12 10.23 -3.67 -5.54
C ASP A 12 10.06 -2.80 -4.27
N LEU A 13 10.83 -3.10 -3.21
CA LEU A 13 10.81 -2.33 -1.97
C LEU A 13 11.36 -0.90 -2.10
N THR A 14 12.37 -0.68 -2.96
CA THR A 14 13.02 0.63 -3.10
C THR A 14 12.35 1.53 -4.12
N ASP A 15 11.77 0.94 -5.17
CA ASP A 15 11.34 1.69 -6.36
C ASP A 15 9.82 1.63 -6.53
N GLU A 16 9.21 0.45 -6.37
CA GLU A 16 7.79 0.25 -6.64
C GLU A 16 6.90 0.65 -5.45
N ILE A 17 7.20 0.16 -4.25
CA ILE A 17 6.41 0.46 -3.04
C ILE A 17 6.37 1.98 -2.75
N PRO A 18 7.50 2.72 -2.77
CA PRO A 18 7.45 4.16 -2.53
C PRO A 18 6.68 4.93 -3.61
N SER A 19 6.82 4.53 -4.87
CA SER A 19 6.07 5.10 -6.00
C SER A 19 4.56 4.87 -5.83
N LEU A 20 4.16 3.64 -5.48
CA LEU A 20 2.77 3.28 -5.22
C LEU A 20 2.19 4.08 -4.05
N LEU A 21 2.90 4.17 -2.93
CA LEU A 21 2.47 4.98 -1.77
C LEU A 21 2.34 6.46 -2.12
N ASN A 22 3.23 7.01 -2.96
CA ASN A 22 3.13 8.38 -3.43
C ASN A 22 1.90 8.61 -4.34
N ASN A 23 1.56 7.64 -5.18
CA ASN A 23 0.34 7.71 -5.99
C ASN A 23 -0.91 7.67 -5.11
N ILE A 24 -0.94 6.80 -4.10
CA ILE A 24 -2.05 6.71 -3.14
C ILE A 24 -2.18 8.02 -2.35
N SER A 25 -1.07 8.58 -1.85
CA SER A 25 -1.10 9.85 -1.11
C SER A 25 -1.64 10.99 -1.97
N THR A 26 -1.24 11.05 -3.25
CA THR A 26 -1.77 12.01 -4.23
C THR A 26 -3.28 11.85 -4.43
N LEU A 27 -3.77 10.61 -4.53
CA LEU A 27 -5.21 10.33 -4.64
C LEU A 27 -5.98 10.77 -3.40
N VAL A 28 -5.48 10.46 -2.20
CA VAL A 28 -6.08 10.91 -0.93
C VAL A 28 -6.16 12.43 -0.87
N LEU A 29 -5.09 13.13 -1.24
CA LEU A 29 -5.05 14.59 -1.29
C LEU A 29 -6.01 15.17 -2.34
N ALA A 30 -6.25 14.46 -3.44
CA ALA A 30 -7.16 14.90 -4.50
C ALA A 30 -8.65 14.73 -4.14
N LEU A 31 -9.01 13.87 -3.17
CA LEU A 31 -10.41 13.58 -2.84
C LEU A 31 -11.23 14.84 -2.48
N PRO A 32 -10.77 15.77 -1.62
CA PRO A 32 -11.53 16.98 -1.31
C PRO A 32 -11.72 17.90 -2.54
N HIS A 33 -10.71 17.95 -3.42
CA HIS A 33 -10.79 18.73 -4.66
C HIS A 33 -11.81 18.12 -5.63
N LEU A 34 -11.80 16.79 -5.79
CA LEU A 34 -12.78 16.07 -6.58
C LEU A 34 -14.19 16.28 -6.03
N GLN A 35 -14.37 16.18 -4.71
CA GLN A 35 -15.65 16.43 -4.05
C GLN A 35 -16.19 17.81 -4.41
N LYS A 36 -15.37 18.85 -4.26
CA LYS A 36 -15.75 20.24 -4.57
C LYS A 36 -16.10 20.43 -6.04
N ALA A 37 -15.33 19.83 -6.94
CA ALA A 37 -15.54 19.98 -8.39
C ALA A 37 -16.81 19.27 -8.89
N THR A 38 -17.21 18.18 -8.24
CA THR A 38 -18.32 17.31 -8.68
C THR A 38 -19.58 17.44 -7.83
N ASN A 39 -19.52 18.18 -6.71
CA ASN A 39 -20.56 18.24 -5.69
C ASN A 39 -20.97 16.84 -5.16
N MET A 40 -20.00 15.92 -5.08
CA MET A 40 -20.22 14.58 -4.56
C MET A 40 -20.53 14.59 -3.06
N ASN A 41 -21.35 13.61 -2.64
CA ASN A 41 -21.72 13.42 -1.25
C ASN A 41 -20.48 13.07 -0.39
N SER A 42 -20.39 13.67 0.81
CA SER A 42 -19.27 13.45 1.74
C SER A 42 -19.08 11.99 2.15
N ASP A 43 -20.15 11.22 2.34
CA ASP A 43 -20.09 9.80 2.70
C ASP A 43 -19.40 8.99 1.61
N VAL A 44 -19.61 9.34 0.34
CA VAL A 44 -18.93 8.69 -0.80
C VAL A 44 -17.43 8.97 -0.76
N MET A 45 -17.03 10.20 -0.44
CA MET A 45 -15.62 10.59 -0.37
C MET A 45 -14.92 9.99 0.85
N ILE A 46 -15.62 9.90 1.98
CA ILE A 46 -15.14 9.21 3.19
C ILE A 46 -14.92 7.73 2.88
N ASN A 47 -15.87 7.07 2.21
CA ASN A 47 -15.72 5.66 1.81
C ASN A 47 -14.55 5.45 0.85
N ALA A 48 -14.32 6.38 -0.09
CA ALA A 48 -13.14 6.34 -0.95
C ALA A 48 -11.84 6.49 -0.14
N GLY A 49 -11.83 7.37 0.87
CA GLY A 49 -10.72 7.50 1.82
C GLY A 49 -10.44 6.22 2.60
N TYR A 50 -11.48 5.57 3.15
CA TYR A 50 -11.35 4.28 3.83
C TYR A 50 -10.88 3.16 2.91
N PHE A 51 -11.31 3.15 1.65
CA PHE A 51 -10.79 2.21 0.68
C PHE A 51 -9.29 2.41 0.48
N LEU A 52 -8.83 3.65 0.25
CA LEU A 52 -7.41 3.95 0.07
C LEU A 52 -6.57 3.66 1.32
N SER A 53 -7.12 3.84 2.53
CA SER A 53 -6.41 3.42 3.75
C SER A 53 -6.25 1.90 3.82
N GLY A 54 -7.29 1.15 3.45
CA GLY A 54 -7.20 -0.31 3.36
C GLY A 54 -6.15 -0.78 2.36
N VAL A 55 -5.98 -0.07 1.24
CA VAL A 55 -4.89 -0.37 0.29
C VAL A 55 -3.51 -0.17 0.93
N ILE A 56 -3.33 0.87 1.75
CA ILE A 56 -2.07 1.10 2.48
C ILE A 56 -1.81 -0.04 3.48
N ASP A 57 -2.83 -0.49 4.19
CA ASP A 57 -2.72 -1.60 5.14
C ASP A 57 -2.31 -2.90 4.42
N ASP A 58 -2.92 -3.18 3.26
CA ASP A 58 -2.58 -4.35 2.44
C ASP A 58 -1.12 -4.31 1.93
N ILE A 59 -0.62 -3.13 1.55
CA ILE A 59 0.79 -2.92 1.19
C ILE A 59 1.71 -3.17 2.39
N ALA A 60 1.34 -2.65 3.57
CA ALA A 60 2.13 -2.83 4.79
C ALA A 60 2.21 -4.31 5.21
N GLU A 61 1.12 -5.05 5.02
CA GLU A 61 1.09 -6.50 5.24
C GLU A 61 2.05 -7.23 4.30
N ALA A 62 2.03 -6.90 3.00
CA ALA A 62 2.94 -7.50 2.01
C ALA A 62 4.43 -7.22 2.33
N VAL A 63 4.77 -5.98 2.70
CA VAL A 63 6.13 -5.61 3.13
C VAL A 63 6.56 -6.42 4.36
N SER A 64 5.65 -6.57 5.34
CA SER A 64 5.92 -7.34 6.55
C SER A 64 6.17 -8.83 6.23
N GLN A 65 5.32 -9.42 5.40
CA GLN A 65 5.45 -10.82 4.96
C GLN A 65 6.78 -11.07 4.22
N TYR A 66 7.18 -10.14 3.34
CA TYR A 66 8.47 -10.23 2.65
C TYR A 66 9.65 -10.16 3.64
N ALA A 67 9.60 -9.24 4.60
CA ALA A 67 10.64 -9.12 5.61
C ALA A 67 10.76 -10.38 6.47
N GLU A 68 9.64 -10.97 6.88
CA GLU A 68 9.62 -12.24 7.62
C GLU A 68 10.23 -13.39 6.81
N LYS A 69 9.89 -13.49 5.52
CA LYS A 69 10.47 -14.48 4.61
C LYS A 69 11.99 -14.34 4.50
N LYS A 70 12.50 -13.12 4.29
CA LYS A 70 13.96 -12.87 4.23
C LYS A 70 14.69 -13.17 5.53
N LEU A 71 14.05 -12.93 6.67
CA LEU A 71 14.62 -13.29 7.97
C LEU A 71 14.68 -14.81 8.18
N ALA A 72 13.69 -15.55 7.69
CA ALA A 72 13.70 -17.01 7.73
C ALA A 72 14.80 -17.59 6.83
N GLU A 73 14.92 -17.10 5.59
CA GLU A 73 15.96 -17.51 4.64
C GLU A 73 17.38 -17.34 5.22
N LYS A 74 17.66 -16.18 5.84
CA LYS A 74 18.95 -15.92 6.48
C LYS A 74 19.28 -16.89 7.63
N LYS A 75 18.28 -17.23 8.46
CA LYS A 75 18.49 -18.19 9.56
C LYS A 75 18.79 -19.59 9.06
N GLU A 76 18.22 -19.99 7.92
CA GLU A 76 18.51 -21.28 7.30
C GLU A 76 19.92 -21.32 6.67
N GLU A 77 20.39 -20.21 6.11
CA GLU A 77 21.75 -20.08 5.58
C GLU A 77 22.80 -20.15 6.69
N GLU A 78 22.57 -19.50 7.84
CA GLU A 78 23.49 -19.51 8.99
C GLU A 78 23.57 -20.87 9.71
N GLN A 79 22.58 -21.75 9.53
CA GLN A 79 22.53 -23.10 10.11
C GLN A 79 23.12 -24.19 9.20
N LYS A 80 23.49 -23.85 7.96
CA LYS A 80 24.14 -24.74 7.00
C LYS A 80 25.65 -24.59 7.03
#